data_AF-A0A3R6YYR3-F1
#
_entry.id   AF-A0A3R6YYR3-F1
#
_cell.length_a   1.000
_cell.length_b   1.000
_cell.length_c   1.000
_cell.angle_alpha   90.00
_cell.angle_beta   90.00
_cell.angle_gamma   90.00
#
_symmetry.space_group_name_H-M   'P 1'
#
loop_
_entity.id
_entity.type
_entity.pdbx_description
1 polymer ?
#
loop_
_entity_poly.entity_id
_entity_poly.type
_entity_poly.pdbx_seq_one_letter_code
_entity_poly.pdbx_strand_id
1 'polypeptide(L)'
;MSMKEASVYLDICIELKSEIMVRDWERFLVRFGPFSKCVVKAVQCFQDRVGVAPWFHGAISRAEAEKLTTHADDGAFLVRFSETQPDKFTLTYMKVHSDPVYHGRKEIKNVLIVHNPQEGYGLQDGGNGRQYPSIASFIEGSSARLRTPVCVSLSGLL
;
A
#
# COMPACT_ATOMS: atom_id res chain seq x y z
N MET A 1 12.95 -12.76 14.80
CA MET A 1 12.22 -11.50 14.59
C MET A 1 12.85 -10.44 15.49
N SER A 2 13.34 -9.34 14.93
CA SER A 2 13.88 -8.22 15.69
C SER A 2 12.75 -7.36 16.29
N MET A 3 13.07 -6.50 17.27
CA MET A 3 12.09 -5.54 17.85
C MET A 3 11.49 -4.62 16.78
N LYS A 4 12.27 -4.27 15.76
CA LYS A 4 11.81 -3.45 14.64
C LYS A 4 10.78 -4.19 13.77
N GLU A 5 11.07 -5.44 13.44
CA GLU A 5 10.14 -6.29 12.69
C GLU A 5 8.85 -6.52 13.48
N ALA A 6 8.95 -6.67 14.81
CA ALA A 6 7.80 -6.76 15.69
C ALA A 6 6.95 -5.48 15.69
N SER A 7 7.56 -4.29 15.73
CA SER A 7 6.85 -3.01 15.62
C SER A 7 6.09 -2.90 14.30
N VAL A 8 6.76 -3.17 13.19
CA VAL A 8 6.15 -3.16 11.85
C VAL A 8 4.96 -4.12 11.77
N TYR A 9 5.13 -5.34 12.30
CA TYR A 9 4.04 -6.30 12.39
C TYR A 9 2.85 -5.76 13.21
N LEU A 10 3.09 -5.21 14.40
CA LEU A 10 2.03 -4.66 15.24
C LEU A 10 1.28 -3.51 14.55
N ASP A 11 2.00 -2.58 13.93
CA ASP A 11 1.42 -1.43 13.22
C ASP A 11 0.54 -1.85 12.04
N ILE A 12 0.90 -2.92 11.34
CA ILE A 12 0.19 -3.41 10.14
C ILE A 12 -0.97 -4.34 10.51
N CYS A 13 -0.75 -5.27 11.45
CA CYS A 13 -1.71 -6.32 11.79
C CYS A 13 -2.85 -5.79 12.64
N ILE A 14 -2.55 -4.85 13.51
CA ILE A 14 -3.52 -4.36 14.50
C ILE A 14 -4.32 -3.19 13.93
N GLU A 15 -3.89 -2.59 12.80
CA GLU A 15 -4.50 -1.38 12.23
C GLU A 15 -4.72 -0.29 13.30
N LEU A 16 -3.83 -0.23 14.31
CA LEU A 16 -3.92 0.64 15.51
C LEU A 16 -5.15 0.42 16.42
N LYS A 17 -5.85 -0.71 16.31
CA LYS A 17 -6.99 -1.06 17.17
C LYS A 17 -6.53 -1.49 18.57
N SER A 18 -7.27 -1.10 19.60
CA SER A 18 -7.01 -1.56 20.98
C SER A 18 -7.43 -3.02 21.21
N GLU A 19 -8.32 -3.54 20.38
CA GLU A 19 -8.86 -4.91 20.45
C GLU A 19 -8.88 -5.54 19.06
N ILE A 20 -8.59 -6.85 18.98
CA ILE A 20 -8.48 -7.59 17.73
C ILE A 20 -9.47 -8.75 17.73
N MET A 21 -10.30 -8.80 16.69
CA MET A 21 -11.29 -9.84 16.48
C MET A 21 -10.76 -10.93 15.55
N VAL A 22 -11.41 -12.10 15.54
CA VAL A 22 -11.07 -13.19 14.60
C VAL A 22 -11.08 -12.72 13.14
N ARG A 23 -12.00 -11.83 12.78
CA ARG A 23 -12.10 -11.26 11.42
C ARG A 23 -10.89 -10.40 11.03
N ASP A 24 -10.25 -9.74 11.99
CA ASP A 24 -9.03 -8.97 11.74
C ASP A 24 -7.86 -9.92 11.43
N TRP A 25 -7.80 -11.05 12.13
CA TRP A 25 -6.84 -12.12 11.84
C TRP A 25 -7.07 -12.79 10.48
N GLU A 26 -8.33 -13.09 10.14
CA GLU A 26 -8.69 -13.64 8.83
C GLU A 26 -8.22 -12.70 7.71
N ARG A 27 -8.54 -11.41 7.83
CA ARG A 27 -8.12 -10.36 6.90
C ARG A 27 -6.60 -10.28 6.78
N PHE A 28 -5.89 -10.31 7.91
CA PHE A 28 -4.43 -10.34 7.91
C PHE A 28 -3.89 -11.54 7.12
N LEU A 29 -4.45 -12.73 7.32
CA LEU A 29 -4.02 -13.93 6.58
C LEU A 29 -4.37 -13.88 5.09
N VAL A 30 -5.48 -13.25 4.69
CA VAL A 30 -5.76 -13.04 3.27
C VAL A 30 -4.70 -12.12 2.64
N ARG A 31 -4.33 -11.04 3.33
CA ARG A 31 -3.34 -10.07 2.83
C ARG A 31 -1.91 -10.60 2.79
N PHE A 32 -1.52 -11.48 3.72
CA PHE A 32 -0.11 -11.85 3.90
C PHE A 32 0.16 -13.36 3.95
N GLY A 33 -0.85 -14.21 3.81
CA GLY A 33 -0.70 -15.66 3.94
C GLY A 33 0.35 -16.30 3.02
N PRO A 34 0.70 -17.58 3.25
CA PRO A 34 0.14 -18.50 4.23
C PRO A 34 0.56 -18.19 5.67
N PHE A 35 -0.11 -18.80 6.66
CA PHE A 35 0.13 -18.56 8.10
C PHE A 35 1.61 -18.66 8.50
N SER A 36 2.33 -19.66 8.00
CA SER A 36 3.76 -19.86 8.32
C SER A 36 4.68 -18.73 7.83
N LYS A 37 4.20 -17.85 6.93
CA LYS A 37 5.00 -16.77 6.33
C LYS A 37 4.40 -15.38 6.52
N CYS A 38 3.21 -15.27 7.14
CA CYS A 38 2.44 -14.02 7.14
C CYS A 38 3.15 -12.85 7.80
N VAL A 39 3.82 -13.08 8.93
CA VAL A 39 4.62 -12.06 9.61
C VAL A 39 5.78 -11.58 8.73
N VAL A 40 6.54 -12.51 8.15
CA VAL A 40 7.68 -12.19 7.28
C VAL A 40 7.23 -11.43 6.04
N LYS A 41 6.12 -11.84 5.42
CA LYS A 41 5.54 -11.14 4.26
C LYS A 41 5.09 -9.73 4.61
N ALA A 42 4.45 -9.53 5.76
CA ALA A 42 4.03 -8.19 6.21
C ALA A 42 5.24 -7.27 6.37
N VAL A 43 6.29 -7.74 7.03
CA VAL A 43 7.56 -7.01 7.18
C VAL A 43 8.18 -6.70 5.81
N GLN A 44 8.28 -7.67 4.91
CA GLN A 44 8.84 -7.48 3.57
C GLN A 44 8.05 -6.49 2.71
N CYS A 45 6.74 -6.35 2.94
CA CYS A 45 5.92 -5.41 2.21
C CYS A 45 6.13 -3.96 2.64
N PHE A 46 6.45 -3.71 3.91
CA PHE A 46 6.25 -2.39 4.51
C PHE A 46 7.40 -1.93 5.41
N GLN A 47 8.43 -2.72 5.65
CA GLN A 47 9.58 -2.26 6.43
C GLN A 47 10.44 -1.28 5.60
N ASP A 48 10.77 -0.14 6.18
CA ASP A 48 11.79 0.80 5.73
C ASP A 48 12.93 0.91 6.78
N ARG A 49 13.91 1.79 6.59
CA ARG A 49 15.12 1.95 7.44
C ARG A 49 14.80 2.17 8.91
N VAL A 50 13.75 2.93 9.23
CA VAL A 50 13.43 3.34 10.61
C VAL A 50 12.12 2.77 11.16
N GLY A 51 11.35 2.02 10.37
CA GLY A 51 10.05 1.50 10.80
C GLY A 51 9.18 1.10 9.62
N VAL A 52 7.89 1.45 9.67
CA VAL A 52 6.97 1.29 8.54
C VAL A 52 7.30 2.29 7.44
N ALA A 53 7.15 1.87 6.18
CA ALA A 53 7.44 2.68 5.02
C ALA A 53 6.50 3.89 4.97
N PRO A 54 7.03 5.11 4.81
CA PRO A 54 6.24 6.33 5.00
C PRO A 54 5.17 6.54 3.93
N TRP A 55 5.25 5.85 2.79
CA TRP A 55 4.23 5.85 1.74
C TRP A 55 3.02 4.95 2.06
N PHE A 56 3.06 4.19 3.16
CA PHE A 56 1.94 3.38 3.61
C PHE A 56 1.10 4.13 4.66
N HIS A 57 -0.18 4.34 4.36
CA HIS A 57 -1.09 5.16 5.18
C HIS A 57 -2.06 4.35 6.03
N GLY A 58 -1.98 3.02 6.00
CA GLY A 58 -2.91 2.18 6.77
C GLY A 58 -4.37 2.37 6.35
N ALA A 59 -5.26 2.55 7.32
CA ALA A 59 -6.71 2.61 7.12
C ALA A 59 -7.21 4.06 6.94
N ILE A 60 -6.96 4.63 5.75
CA ILE A 60 -7.57 5.91 5.33
C ILE A 60 -8.62 5.69 4.23
N SER A 61 -9.63 6.55 4.22
CA SER A 61 -10.68 6.54 3.19
C SER A 61 -10.13 6.90 1.81
N ARG A 62 -10.90 6.58 0.76
CA ARG A 62 -10.58 7.03 -0.60
C ARG A 62 -10.50 8.55 -0.69
N ALA A 63 -11.41 9.27 -0.04
CA ALA A 63 -11.46 10.72 -0.08
C ALA A 63 -10.22 11.36 0.55
N GLU A 64 -9.75 10.84 1.69
CA GLU A 64 -8.52 11.29 2.35
C GLU A 64 -7.30 11.06 1.46
N ALA A 65 -7.18 9.88 0.87
CA ALA A 65 -6.09 9.55 -0.05
C ALA A 65 -6.07 10.47 -1.30
N GLU A 66 -7.24 10.73 -1.88
CA GLU A 66 -7.37 11.64 -3.02
C GLU A 66 -7.01 13.07 -2.63
N LYS A 67 -7.42 13.55 -1.45
CA LYS A 67 -7.05 14.87 -0.91
C LYS A 67 -5.53 15.03 -0.77
N LEU A 68 -4.86 14.02 -0.21
CA LEU A 68 -3.39 14.02 -0.06
C LEU A 68 -2.65 14.03 -1.41
N THR A 69 -3.30 13.53 -2.48
CA THR A 69 -2.67 13.36 -3.80
C THR A 69 -3.05 14.46 -4.81
N THR A 70 -4.15 15.19 -4.57
CA THR A 70 -4.78 16.11 -5.55
C THR A 70 -3.83 17.18 -6.08
N HIS A 71 -2.96 17.72 -5.23
CA HIS A 71 -2.04 18.80 -5.62
C HIS A 71 -0.62 18.30 -5.94
N ALA A 72 -0.40 16.99 -5.93
CA ALA A 72 0.91 16.41 -6.14
C ALA A 72 1.32 16.39 -7.63
N ASP A 73 2.61 16.14 -7.86
CA ASP A 73 3.19 16.00 -9.19
C ASP A 73 2.91 14.63 -9.82
N ASP A 74 3.16 14.50 -11.13
CA ASP A 74 3.03 13.22 -11.83
C ASP A 74 3.85 12.13 -11.12
N GLY A 75 3.23 10.97 -10.90
CA GLY A 75 3.85 9.84 -10.25
C GLY A 75 3.95 9.94 -8.72
N ALA A 76 3.32 10.94 -8.11
CA ALA A 76 3.12 10.94 -6.66
C ALA A 76 2.18 9.80 -6.25
N PHE A 77 2.49 9.07 -5.19
CA PHE A 77 1.74 7.86 -4.82
C PHE A 77 1.69 7.59 -3.31
N LEU A 78 0.69 6.83 -2.88
CA LEU A 78 0.61 6.19 -1.56
C LEU A 78 -0.09 4.83 -1.66
N VAL A 79 0.13 3.99 -0.66
CA VAL A 79 -0.59 2.72 -0.49
C VAL A 79 -1.38 2.76 0.81
N ARG A 80 -2.58 2.19 0.77
CA ARG A 80 -3.49 2.10 1.91
C ARG A 80 -4.24 0.77 1.89
N PHE A 81 -4.90 0.44 2.99
CA PHE A 81 -5.91 -0.60 2.98
C PHE A 81 -7.10 -0.16 2.10
N SER A 82 -7.68 -1.12 1.38
CA SER A 82 -8.87 -0.84 0.58
C SER A 82 -10.09 -0.68 1.49
N GLU A 83 -10.75 0.46 1.38
CA GLU A 83 -11.96 0.80 2.14
C GLU A 83 -13.15 -0.10 1.78
N THR A 84 -13.34 -0.39 0.48
CA THR A 84 -14.50 -1.17 -0.01
C THR A 84 -14.24 -2.66 -0.12
N GLN A 85 -12.97 -3.07 -0.18
CA GLN A 85 -12.54 -4.47 -0.22
C GLN A 85 -11.46 -4.70 0.83
N PRO A 86 -11.83 -4.85 2.11
CA PRO A 86 -10.89 -4.79 3.22
C PRO A 86 -9.76 -5.80 3.16
N ASP A 87 -9.90 -6.90 2.43
CA ASP A 87 -8.84 -7.90 2.28
C ASP A 87 -7.74 -7.53 1.26
N LYS A 88 -7.85 -6.34 0.65
CA LYS A 88 -6.93 -5.85 -0.39
C LYS A 88 -6.27 -4.54 0.01
N PHE A 89 -5.28 -4.14 -0.77
CA PHE A 89 -4.69 -2.80 -0.70
C PHE A 89 -5.13 -1.96 -1.89
N THR A 90 -5.01 -0.65 -1.75
CA THR A 90 -5.21 0.31 -2.84
C THR A 90 -3.93 1.12 -3.02
N LEU A 91 -3.43 1.15 -4.25
CA LEU A 91 -2.47 2.15 -4.71
C LEU A 91 -3.25 3.38 -5.19
N THR A 92 -3.01 4.52 -4.56
CA THR A 92 -3.49 5.82 -5.03
C THR A 92 -2.32 6.58 -5.63
N TYR A 93 -2.43 7.06 -6.87
CA TYR A 93 -1.36 7.84 -7.50
C TYR A 93 -1.87 8.92 -8.46
N MET A 94 -1.09 9.99 -8.60
CA MET A 94 -1.32 11.06 -9.57
C MET A 94 -0.74 10.69 -10.93
N LYS A 95 -1.57 10.78 -11.98
CA LYS A 95 -1.15 10.67 -13.37
C LYS A 95 -1.37 12.00 -14.09
N VAL A 96 -0.33 12.53 -14.68
CA VAL A 96 -0.37 13.60 -15.68
C VAL A 96 -0.26 12.96 -17.05
N HIS A 97 -1.28 13.16 -17.87
CA HIS A 97 -1.34 12.61 -19.22
C HIS A 97 -0.38 13.34 -20.15
N SER A 98 0.39 12.59 -20.93
CA SER A 98 1.40 13.10 -21.86
C SER A 98 1.01 12.90 -23.32
N ASP A 99 -0.11 12.20 -23.59
CA ASP A 99 -0.59 12.05 -24.95
C ASP A 99 -1.10 13.39 -25.48
N PRO A 100 -1.03 13.65 -26.81
CA PRO A 100 -1.40 14.94 -27.37
C PRO A 100 -2.85 15.37 -27.10
N VAL A 101 -3.76 14.43 -26.86
CA VAL A 101 -5.20 14.71 -26.69
C VAL A 101 -5.51 15.13 -25.26
N TYR A 102 -4.86 14.52 -24.27
CA TYR A 102 -5.07 14.79 -22.84
C TYR A 102 -3.87 15.47 -22.19
N HIS A 103 -2.96 16.06 -22.96
CA HIS A 103 -1.72 16.63 -22.45
C HIS A 103 -1.95 17.57 -21.25
N GLY A 104 -1.27 17.29 -20.14
CA GLY A 104 -1.36 18.07 -18.91
C GLY A 104 -2.57 17.75 -18.02
N ARG A 105 -3.52 16.92 -18.49
CA ARG A 105 -4.65 16.48 -17.66
C ARG A 105 -4.13 15.71 -16.46
N LYS A 106 -4.51 16.17 -15.26
CA LYS A 106 -4.29 15.47 -14.00
C LYS A 106 -5.42 14.49 -13.74
N GLU A 107 -5.08 13.28 -13.32
CA GLU A 107 -6.02 12.24 -12.95
C GLU A 107 -5.47 11.45 -11.75
N ILE A 108 -6.26 11.33 -10.68
CA ILE A 108 -5.94 10.44 -9.58
C ILE A 108 -6.47 9.05 -9.92
N LYS A 109 -5.58 8.05 -9.86
CA LYS A 109 -5.92 6.64 -10.05
C LYS A 109 -5.95 5.94 -8.69
N ASN A 110 -6.99 5.15 -8.45
CA ASN A 110 -7.08 4.21 -7.33
C ASN A 110 -7.13 2.80 -7.91
N VAL A 111 -6.11 2.00 -7.65
CA VAL A 111 -5.96 0.66 -8.22
C VAL A 111 -5.76 -0.36 -7.12
N LEU A 112 -6.50 -1.47 -7.19
CA LEU A 112 -6.40 -2.53 -6.20
C LEU A 112 -5.11 -3.33 -6.40
N ILE A 113 -4.39 -3.56 -5.31
CA ILE A 113 -3.31 -4.54 -5.23
C ILE A 113 -3.88 -5.78 -4.52
N VAL A 114 -3.75 -6.92 -5.18
CA VAL A 114 -4.20 -8.23 -4.71
C VAL A 114 -3.00 -9.07 -4.29
N HIS A 115 -3.25 -9.99 -3.36
CA HIS A 115 -2.26 -10.96 -2.90
C HIS A 115 -2.67 -12.37 -3.37
N ASN A 116 -1.75 -13.03 -4.06
CA ASN A 116 -1.76 -14.46 -4.33
C ASN A 116 -0.76 -15.15 -3.39
N PRO A 117 -1.18 -16.11 -2.55
CA PRO A 117 -0.28 -16.79 -1.62
C PRO A 117 0.96 -17.43 -2.25
N GLN A 118 0.87 -17.87 -3.52
CA GLN A 118 1.94 -18.52 -4.27
C GLN A 118 2.79 -17.52 -5.07
N GLU A 119 2.15 -16.51 -5.68
CA GLU A 119 2.82 -15.63 -6.66
C GLU A 119 3.22 -14.25 -6.09
N GLY A 120 2.64 -13.83 -4.96
CA GLY A 120 2.92 -12.54 -4.32
C GLY A 120 1.84 -11.50 -4.59
N TYR A 121 2.25 -10.28 -4.93
CA TYR A 121 1.40 -9.10 -5.02
C TYR A 121 1.41 -8.51 -6.42
N GLY A 122 0.24 -8.08 -6.89
CA GLY A 122 0.08 -7.50 -8.22
C GLY A 122 -1.18 -6.66 -8.31
N LEU A 123 -1.33 -5.92 -9.40
CA LEU A 123 -2.56 -5.15 -9.65
C LEU A 123 -3.68 -6.10 -10.06
N GLN A 124 -4.87 -5.91 -9.50
CA GLN A 124 -6.05 -6.69 -9.90
C GLN A 124 -6.35 -6.51 -11.39
N ASP A 125 -6.31 -5.27 -11.84
CA ASP A 125 -6.57 -4.87 -13.22
C ASP A 125 -5.38 -4.02 -13.73
N GLY A 126 -4.86 -4.31 -14.93
CA GLY A 126 -3.87 -3.44 -15.59
C GLY A 126 -2.39 -3.62 -15.19
N GLY A 127 -2.00 -4.79 -14.68
CA GLY A 127 -0.60 -5.12 -14.32
C GLY A 127 0.16 -6.02 -15.30
N ASN A 128 -0.41 -6.33 -16.47
CA ASN A 128 0.10 -7.37 -17.41
C ASN A 128 0.33 -8.74 -16.74
N GLY A 129 -0.40 -9.04 -15.65
CA GLY A 129 -0.23 -10.27 -14.86
C GLY A 129 1.07 -10.33 -14.03
N ARG A 130 1.85 -9.25 -13.97
CA ARG A 130 3.12 -9.25 -13.23
C ARG A 130 2.87 -9.27 -11.72
N GLN A 131 3.51 -10.23 -11.05
CA GLN A 131 3.47 -10.41 -9.60
C GLN A 131 4.84 -10.07 -9.00
N TYR A 132 4.83 -9.67 -7.72
CA TYR A 132 5.99 -9.23 -6.98
C TYR A 132 6.01 -9.91 -5.60
N PRO A 133 7.17 -10.31 -5.07
CA PRO A 133 7.23 -11.00 -3.78
C PRO A 133 6.72 -10.16 -2.60
N SER A 134 6.78 -8.83 -2.71
CA SER A 134 6.26 -7.89 -1.71
C SER A 134 5.74 -6.60 -2.34
N ILE A 135 4.91 -5.84 -1.62
CA ILE A 135 4.45 -4.51 -2.07
C ILE A 135 5.63 -3.56 -2.26
N ALA A 136 6.64 -3.58 -1.37
CA ALA A 136 7.86 -2.79 -1.56
C ALA A 136 8.56 -3.08 -2.90
N SER A 137 8.71 -4.36 -3.27
CA SER A 137 9.29 -4.74 -4.56
C SER A 137 8.40 -4.37 -5.77
N PHE A 138 7.07 -4.36 -5.58
CA PHE A 138 6.13 -3.85 -6.59
C PHE A 138 6.32 -2.34 -6.83
N ILE A 139 6.49 -1.55 -5.75
CA ILE A 139 6.73 -0.11 -5.84
C ILE A 139 8.07 0.15 -6.54
N GLU A 140 9.15 -0.53 -6.12
CA GLU A 140 10.47 -0.40 -6.73
C GLU A 140 10.46 -0.76 -8.23
N GLY A 141 9.84 -1.89 -8.58
CA GLY A 141 9.68 -2.33 -9.97
C GLY A 141 8.76 -1.45 -10.81
N SER A 142 8.00 -0.55 -10.17
CA SER A 142 7.10 0.41 -10.82
C SER A 142 7.62 1.85 -10.78
N SER A 143 8.88 2.07 -10.39
CA SER A 143 9.51 3.38 -10.18
C SER A 143 9.48 4.33 -11.38
N ALA A 144 9.38 3.82 -12.60
CA ALA A 144 9.18 4.66 -13.79
C ALA A 144 7.86 5.46 -13.73
N ARG A 145 6.84 4.93 -13.03
CA ARG A 145 5.53 5.55 -12.84
C ARG A 145 5.32 6.09 -11.42
N LEU A 146 5.79 5.35 -10.41
CA LEU A 146 5.61 5.68 -9.00
C LEU A 146 6.91 6.30 -8.47
N ARG A 147 7.02 7.62 -8.53
CA ARG A 147 8.28 8.34 -8.35
C ARG A 147 8.40 9.01 -6.99
N THR A 148 7.32 9.63 -6.53
CA THR A 148 7.36 10.46 -5.32
C THR A 148 6.41 9.88 -4.28
N PRO A 149 6.90 9.38 -3.14
CA PRO A 149 6.02 8.93 -2.07
C PRO A 149 5.30 10.13 -1.45
N VAL A 150 3.98 10.04 -1.33
CA VAL A 150 3.20 10.90 -0.45
C VAL A 150 3.31 10.29 0.94
N CYS A 151 4.14 10.90 1.79
CA CYS A 151 4.45 10.37 3.11
C CYS A 151 3.35 10.68 4.13
N VAL A 152 3.13 9.78 5.10
CA VAL A 152 2.30 10.07 6.29
C VAL A 152 2.87 11.28 7.01
N SER A 153 2.03 12.29 7.25
CA SER A 153 2.43 13.47 8.04
C SER A 153 2.52 13.09 9.51
N LEU A 154 3.66 13.36 10.15
CA LEU A 154 3.87 13.20 11.60
C LEU A 154 2.97 14.10 12.46
N SER A 155 2.16 14.98 11.84
CA SER A 155 1.31 15.97 12.53
C SER A 155 0.10 15.40 13.27
N GLY A 156 -0.09 14.07 13.32
CA GLY A 156 -1.18 13.40 14.05
C GLY A 156 -0.72 12.56 15.25
N LEU A 157 0.56 12.62 15.63
CA LEU A 157 1.14 11.87 16.75
C LEU A 157 1.66 12.78 17.89
N LEU A 158 1.16 14.02 17.98
CA LEU A 158 1.38 14.93 19.11
C LEU A 158 0.07 15.25 19.81
#